data_AF-A0A851GJL5-F1
#
_entry.id   AF-A0A851GJL5-F1
#
_cell.length_a   1.000
_cell.length_b   1.000
_cell.length_c   1.000
_cell.angle_alpha   90.00
_cell.angle_beta   90.00
_cell.angle_gamma   90.00
#
_symmetry.space_group_name_H-M   'P 1'
#
loop_
_entity.id
_entity.type
_entity.pdbx_description
1 polymer ?
#
loop_
_entity_poly.entity_id
_entity_poly.type
_entity_poly.pdbx_seq_one_letter_code
_entity_poly.pdbx_strand_id
1 'polypeptide(L)'
;MIWRSPVTLASISLISFAVSAIADPVPVAPAQPAGDEEKKAFSLEMVISPILKNMAVPMARPKIIGIRVPVASPSEKARESVKQGYALVHAQWDFEAYRHFCIALQEDPDCLMAYAGVALALARPHNEYIEFRRAAVDRLLDLLEIDTKREQAGQVARFPALEKEFAAAVATLVSTSPRGAGKMFFQLGQDYPQFLQAQLLAVLLTRDSYDTFGDPSPAQKQAIATARQLLEKHPDNPMAIGIWLSILAEAPLKSIDMEKEILPYARKLVEIDPSLPSWQHMLGHFEFRAGNYRPAIEAFSKSVELYQHWMKEEGVGVNDCDGYIKAKCYLANSYYQIGEIDRALEQANTLRKIKLDPERPRSLGNGMLMWRAYNLPARLYLSRGSAKDIERAIKSLPDKEELKAFAKHPQFPTLAGAYNDAIRVYAGCRKAIVKKDLDAASSMHRDLFLKHIISLAQVAKGATQASDYSHYLQAGNSLAIYDKELLGLIAMNGPEATRVVATGRFLSARDKQLVPSMMMPPYVMRPMDNRLAEAYLQQGKPEDALDAYQRGAERFPKNLESLQGLKATHAVLDKTE
;
A
#
# COMPACT_ATOMS: atom_id res chain seq x y z
N MET A 1 -5.29 3.04 6.06
CA MET A 1 -6.10 3.63 4.96
C MET A 1 -6.13 5.15 5.05
N ILE A 2 -6.35 5.70 6.25
CA ILE A 2 -6.09 7.10 6.58
C ILE A 2 -4.70 7.51 6.06
N TRP A 3 -3.73 6.59 6.21
CA TRP A 3 -2.34 6.66 5.75
C TRP A 3 -2.05 6.44 4.27
N ARG A 4 -3.02 6.53 3.33
CA ARG A 4 -2.76 6.43 1.87
C ARG A 4 -2.90 7.75 1.11
N SER A 5 -1.99 8.04 0.18
CA SER A 5 -2.09 9.21 -0.70
C SER A 5 -3.40 9.12 -1.50
N PRO A 6 -4.18 10.20 -1.64
CA PRO A 6 -5.28 10.22 -2.59
C PRO A 6 -4.66 10.13 -3.98
N VAL A 7 -4.59 8.92 -4.55
CA VAL A 7 -4.21 8.79 -5.95
C VAL A 7 -5.33 9.45 -6.76
N THR A 8 -5.06 10.65 -7.26
CA THR A 8 -5.95 11.34 -8.18
C THR A 8 -6.08 10.50 -9.45
N LEU A 9 -7.30 10.45 -10.00
CA LEU A 9 -7.64 9.84 -11.30
C LEU A 9 -6.70 10.29 -12.45
N ALA A 10 -5.90 11.34 -12.26
CA ALA A 10 -4.87 11.80 -13.19
C ALA A 10 -3.84 10.72 -13.57
N SER A 11 -3.53 9.76 -12.70
CA SER A 11 -2.63 8.64 -13.05
C SER A 11 -3.19 7.70 -14.14
N ILE A 12 -4.52 7.73 -14.35
CA ILE A 12 -5.20 6.96 -15.41
C ILE A 12 -5.13 7.70 -16.76
N SER A 13 -4.87 9.02 -16.76
CA SER A 13 -4.83 9.83 -17.98
C SER A 13 -3.70 9.44 -18.96
N LEU A 14 -2.74 8.62 -18.53
CA LEU A 14 -1.68 8.05 -19.37
C LEU A 14 -2.09 6.77 -20.13
N ILE A 15 -3.30 6.25 -19.89
CA ILE A 15 -3.94 5.19 -20.70
C ILE A 15 -4.84 5.82 -21.80
N SER A 16 -5.12 7.13 -21.71
CA SER A 16 -6.12 7.82 -22.53
C SER A 16 -5.78 8.07 -24.01
N PHE A 17 -4.62 7.63 -24.53
CA PHE A 17 -4.33 7.77 -25.96
C PHE A 17 -4.89 6.63 -26.84
N ALA A 18 -5.58 5.64 -26.27
CA ALA A 18 -6.12 4.51 -27.03
C ALA A 18 -7.65 4.29 -26.90
N VAL A 19 -8.40 5.20 -26.24
CA VAL A 19 -9.83 4.96 -25.96
C VAL A 19 -10.67 6.17 -26.35
N SER A 20 -10.81 6.38 -27.66
CA SER A 20 -11.86 7.23 -28.23
C SER A 20 -13.03 6.34 -28.66
N ALA A 21 -13.77 5.80 -27.69
CA ALA A 21 -15.13 5.26 -27.82
C ALA A 21 -15.46 4.50 -26.52
N ILE A 22 -16.10 5.18 -25.57
CA ILE A 22 -16.61 4.55 -24.35
C ILE A 22 -18.03 4.08 -24.68
N ALA A 23 -18.24 2.76 -24.72
CA ALA A 23 -19.56 2.17 -24.65
C ALA A 23 -20.07 2.23 -23.21
N ASP A 24 -21.39 2.38 -23.05
CA ASP A 24 -22.05 2.54 -21.76
C ASP A 24 -21.72 1.41 -20.77
N PRO A 25 -21.63 1.74 -19.47
CA PRO A 25 -21.30 0.77 -18.43
C PRO A 25 -22.36 -0.34 -18.33
N VAL A 26 -21.91 -1.58 -18.19
CA VAL A 26 -22.76 -2.67 -17.67
C VAL A 26 -23.10 -2.31 -16.21
N PRO A 27 -24.39 -2.18 -15.86
CA PRO A 27 -24.79 -1.82 -14.51
C PRO A 27 -24.44 -2.96 -13.55
N VAL A 28 -23.58 -2.68 -12.58
CA VAL A 28 -23.64 -3.37 -11.29
C VAL A 28 -24.79 -2.69 -10.56
N ALA A 29 -25.82 -3.48 -10.24
CA ALA A 29 -27.13 -3.01 -9.82
C ALA A 29 -27.09 -1.83 -8.83
N PRO A 30 -27.98 -0.83 -8.97
CA PRO A 30 -28.15 0.18 -7.94
C PRO A 30 -28.59 -0.52 -6.66
N ALA A 31 -28.03 -0.10 -5.52
CA ALA A 31 -28.63 -0.38 -4.22
C ALA A 31 -30.10 0.06 -4.31
N GLN A 32 -31.02 -0.89 -4.13
CA GLN A 32 -32.43 -0.55 -3.99
C GLN A 32 -32.55 0.45 -2.84
N PRO A 33 -33.42 1.47 -2.95
CA PRO A 33 -33.77 2.27 -1.79
C PRO A 33 -34.30 1.32 -0.73
N ALA A 34 -33.71 1.37 0.47
CA ALA A 34 -34.17 0.60 1.61
C ALA A 34 -35.68 0.91 1.78
N GLY A 35 -36.52 -0.07 1.48
CA GLY A 35 -37.86 -0.11 2.06
C GLY A 35 -37.72 -0.16 3.57
N ASP A 36 -38.79 0.17 4.30
CA ASP A 36 -38.85 0.13 5.76
C ASP A 36 -38.45 -1.27 6.30
N GLU A 37 -37.14 -1.54 6.38
CA GLU A 37 -36.58 -2.64 7.15
C GLU A 37 -36.75 -2.24 8.61
N GLU A 38 -37.50 -3.04 9.37
CA GLU A 38 -37.47 -2.99 10.83
C GLU A 38 -36.02 -2.83 11.29
N LYS A 39 -35.69 -1.66 11.87
CA LYS A 39 -34.35 -1.42 12.44
C LYS A 39 -34.09 -2.53 13.45
N LYS A 40 -33.26 -3.51 13.09
CA LYS A 40 -32.83 -4.56 14.01
C LYS A 40 -32.27 -3.91 15.27
N ALA A 41 -32.69 -4.41 16.43
CA ALA A 41 -32.14 -3.96 17.70
C ALA A 41 -30.61 -4.13 17.68
N PHE A 42 -29.89 -3.09 18.09
CA PHE A 42 -28.43 -3.11 18.15
C PHE A 42 -27.91 -4.23 19.06
N SER A 43 -26.86 -4.91 18.63
CA SER A 43 -26.12 -5.90 19.43
C SER A 43 -24.62 -5.74 19.21
N LEU A 44 -23.81 -5.93 20.26
CA LEU A 44 -22.35 -5.76 20.17
C LEU A 44 -21.70 -6.71 19.17
N GLU A 45 -22.28 -7.88 18.93
CA GLU A 45 -21.85 -8.88 17.94
C GLU A 45 -21.93 -8.35 16.50
N MET A 46 -22.71 -7.29 16.25
CA MET A 46 -22.71 -6.60 14.95
C MET A 46 -21.43 -5.82 14.71
N VAL A 47 -20.66 -5.50 15.76
CA VAL A 47 -19.42 -4.70 15.71
C VAL A 47 -18.18 -5.54 16.04
N ILE A 48 -18.33 -6.59 16.85
CA ILE A 48 -17.24 -7.47 17.28
C ILE A 48 -17.21 -8.73 16.40
N SER A 49 -16.15 -8.87 15.61
CA SER A 49 -15.96 -10.00 14.72
C SER A 49 -15.89 -11.31 15.50
N PRO A 50 -16.57 -12.39 15.04
CA PRO A 50 -16.51 -13.69 15.70
C PRO A 50 -15.10 -14.25 15.88
N ILE A 51 -14.15 -13.87 15.02
CA ILE A 51 -12.76 -14.32 15.12
C ILE A 51 -12.12 -13.94 16.47
N LEU A 52 -12.53 -12.79 17.05
CA LEU A 52 -11.98 -12.31 18.31
C LEU A 52 -12.38 -13.17 19.51
N LYS A 53 -13.45 -13.97 19.41
CA LYS A 53 -13.91 -14.84 20.51
C LYS A 53 -12.88 -15.91 20.88
N ASN A 54 -12.02 -16.29 19.94
CA ASN A 54 -11.02 -17.34 20.12
C ASN A 54 -9.60 -16.79 20.34
N MET A 55 -9.45 -15.46 20.39
CA MET A 55 -8.15 -14.79 20.58
C MET A 55 -7.94 -14.43 22.05
N ALA A 56 -6.68 -14.24 22.44
CA ALA A 56 -6.37 -13.75 23.77
C ALA A 56 -6.78 -12.28 23.94
N VAL A 57 -6.75 -11.78 25.18
CA VAL A 57 -6.84 -10.33 25.42
C VAL A 57 -5.58 -9.67 24.82
N PRO A 58 -5.71 -8.63 23.98
CA PRO A 58 -4.58 -8.00 23.31
C PRO A 58 -3.61 -7.37 24.33
N MET A 59 -2.31 -7.52 24.07
CA MET A 59 -1.25 -7.07 24.96
C MET A 59 -1.16 -5.54 25.02
N ALA A 60 -1.16 -4.97 26.22
CA ALA A 60 -0.96 -3.53 26.42
C ALA A 60 0.49 -3.09 26.08
N ARG A 61 0.63 -1.93 25.46
CA ARG A 61 1.90 -1.31 25.04
C ARG A 61 1.92 0.16 25.48
N PRO A 62 2.13 0.44 26.77
CA PRO A 62 2.01 1.81 27.30
C PRO A 62 3.01 2.79 26.69
N LYS A 63 4.19 2.33 26.26
CA LYS A 63 5.26 3.17 25.68
C LYS A 63 4.87 3.89 24.40
N ILE A 64 3.86 3.40 23.69
CA ILE A 64 3.44 3.98 22.40
C ILE A 64 2.29 4.97 22.55
N ILE A 65 1.74 5.11 23.76
CA ILE A 65 0.63 6.03 24.04
C ILE A 65 1.20 7.45 24.16
N GLY A 66 1.23 8.15 23.03
CA GLY A 66 1.60 9.57 22.94
C GLY A 66 0.41 10.54 23.03
N ILE A 67 -0.80 10.12 23.38
CA ILE A 67 -2.01 10.97 23.31
C ILE A 67 -2.71 11.08 24.65
N ARG A 68 -3.35 12.24 24.84
CA ARG A 68 -4.37 12.46 25.86
C ARG A 68 -5.72 12.49 25.17
N VAL A 69 -6.38 11.34 25.11
CA VAL A 69 -7.75 11.23 24.60
C VAL A 69 -8.68 11.29 25.81
N PRO A 70 -9.54 12.31 25.94
CA PRO A 70 -10.65 12.23 26.88
C PRO A 70 -11.60 11.12 26.41
N VAL A 71 -11.93 10.23 27.33
CA VAL A 71 -12.83 9.09 27.08
C VAL A 71 -13.88 9.05 28.17
N ALA A 72 -15.09 9.47 27.84
CA ALA A 72 -16.26 9.46 28.70
C ALA A 72 -16.78 8.03 28.82
N SER A 73 -16.19 7.32 29.78
CA SER A 73 -16.58 5.97 30.16
C SER A 73 -16.40 5.81 31.66
N PRO A 74 -17.33 5.15 32.38
CA PRO A 74 -17.15 4.81 33.78
C PRO A 74 -16.06 3.75 33.97
N SER A 75 -15.81 2.89 32.98
CA SER A 75 -14.83 1.79 33.06
C SER A 75 -13.41 2.28 32.79
N GLU A 76 -12.51 2.09 33.76
CA GLU A 76 -11.08 2.37 33.58
C GLU A 76 -10.46 1.50 32.48
N LYS A 77 -10.84 0.22 32.45
CA LYS A 77 -10.36 -0.72 31.44
C LYS A 77 -10.80 -0.31 30.03
N ALA A 78 -12.01 0.23 29.87
CA ALA A 78 -12.45 0.80 28.59
C ALA A 78 -11.58 2.00 28.18
N ARG A 79 -11.35 2.95 29.11
CA ARG A 79 -10.52 4.14 28.85
C ARG A 79 -9.10 3.77 28.42
N GLU A 80 -8.45 2.85 29.12
CA GLU A 80 -7.09 2.40 28.77
C GLU A 80 -7.05 1.64 27.44
N SER A 81 -8.06 0.79 27.18
CA SER A 81 -8.14 0.07 25.90
C SER A 81 -8.36 1.02 24.71
N VAL A 82 -9.17 2.07 24.87
CA VAL A 82 -9.34 3.10 23.83
C VAL A 82 -8.02 3.84 23.55
N LYS A 83 -7.28 4.24 24.58
CA LYS A 83 -5.97 4.90 24.41
C LYS A 83 -4.99 3.99 23.66
N GLN A 84 -4.94 2.72 24.03
CA GLN A 84 -4.09 1.72 23.37
C GLN A 84 -4.49 1.51 21.90
N GLY A 85 -5.79 1.39 21.62
CA GLY A 85 -6.31 1.25 20.26
C GLY A 85 -5.92 2.42 19.37
N TYR A 86 -6.08 3.66 19.83
CA TYR A 86 -5.68 4.83 19.05
C TYR A 86 -4.17 4.93 18.83
N ALA A 87 -3.36 4.59 19.83
CA ALA A 87 -1.91 4.49 19.65
C ALA A 87 -1.54 3.49 18.54
N LEU A 88 -2.24 2.35 18.45
CA LEU A 88 -2.03 1.34 17.41
C LEU A 88 -2.55 1.77 16.02
N VAL A 89 -3.60 2.58 15.93
CA VAL A 89 -4.02 3.23 14.66
C VAL A 89 -2.88 4.11 14.13
N HIS A 90 -2.22 4.86 15.01
CA HIS A 90 -1.06 5.68 14.65
C HIS A 90 0.20 4.85 14.37
N ALA A 91 0.34 3.70 15.03
CA ALA A 91 1.39 2.73 14.73
C ALA A 91 1.09 1.85 13.50
N GLN A 92 -0.04 2.05 12.81
CA GLN A 92 -0.43 1.33 11.60
C GLN A 92 -0.59 -0.19 11.79
N TRP A 93 -1.00 -0.62 12.99
CA TRP A 93 -1.39 -2.00 13.28
C TRP A 93 -2.92 -2.10 13.43
N ASP A 94 -3.61 -1.85 12.31
CA ASP A 94 -5.06 -1.68 12.22
C ASP A 94 -5.86 -2.81 12.92
N PHE A 95 -5.48 -4.08 12.73
CA PHE A 95 -6.21 -5.21 13.34
C PHE A 95 -6.00 -5.31 14.86
N GLU A 96 -4.79 -5.04 15.36
CA GLU A 96 -4.53 -5.02 16.80
C GLU A 96 -5.23 -3.83 17.47
N ALA A 97 -5.28 -2.67 16.79
CA ALA A 97 -6.09 -1.53 17.24
C ALA A 97 -7.57 -1.89 17.38
N TYR A 98 -8.13 -2.58 16.37
CA TYR A 98 -9.51 -3.06 16.39
C TYR A 98 -9.79 -3.96 17.60
N ARG A 99 -8.88 -4.88 17.94
CA ARG A 99 -9.01 -5.74 19.13
C ARG A 99 -9.15 -4.94 20.43
N HIS A 100 -8.33 -3.91 20.62
CA HIS A 100 -8.42 -3.05 21.81
C HIS A 100 -9.74 -2.27 21.88
N PHE A 101 -10.25 -1.77 20.76
CA PHE A 101 -11.57 -1.12 20.77
C PHE A 101 -12.70 -2.11 21.07
N CYS A 102 -12.61 -3.36 20.61
CA CYS A 102 -13.58 -4.39 20.98
C CYS A 102 -13.55 -4.72 22.48
N ILE A 103 -12.37 -4.76 23.12
CA ILE A 103 -12.28 -4.86 24.59
C ILE A 103 -12.97 -3.67 25.26
N ALA A 104 -12.74 -2.45 24.77
CA ALA A 104 -13.40 -1.27 25.34
C ALA A 104 -14.93 -1.35 25.23
N LEU A 105 -15.47 -1.86 24.11
CA LEU A 105 -16.90 -2.04 23.91
C LEU A 105 -17.51 -3.15 24.77
N GLN A 106 -16.73 -4.18 25.12
CA GLN A 106 -17.18 -5.20 26.07
C GLN A 106 -17.28 -4.64 27.50
N GLU A 107 -16.43 -3.69 27.84
CA GLU A 107 -16.38 -3.05 29.17
C GLU A 107 -17.37 -1.87 29.31
N ASP A 108 -17.61 -1.12 28.23
CA ASP A 108 -18.62 -0.08 28.12
C ASP A 108 -19.26 -0.12 26.73
N PRO A 109 -20.43 -0.79 26.60
CA PRO A 109 -21.14 -0.96 25.32
C PRO A 109 -21.57 0.34 24.63
N ASP A 110 -21.51 1.46 25.32
CA ASP A 110 -21.89 2.78 24.81
C ASP A 110 -20.68 3.73 24.75
N CYS A 111 -19.45 3.21 24.80
CA CYS A 111 -18.24 4.02 24.69
C CYS A 111 -18.11 4.61 23.27
N LEU A 112 -18.51 5.87 23.11
CA LEU A 112 -18.53 6.59 21.83
C LEU A 112 -17.16 6.55 21.11
N MET A 113 -16.08 6.80 21.87
CA MET A 113 -14.72 6.79 21.34
C MET A 113 -14.24 5.39 20.92
N ALA A 114 -14.76 4.32 21.52
CA ALA A 114 -14.45 2.97 21.06
C ALA A 114 -15.08 2.68 19.70
N TYR A 115 -16.34 3.08 19.46
CA TYR A 115 -16.97 2.96 18.14
C TYR A 115 -16.25 3.80 17.07
N ALA A 116 -15.88 5.04 17.40
CA ALA A 116 -15.06 5.87 16.52
C ALA A 116 -13.70 5.21 16.22
N GLY A 117 -13.10 4.57 17.23
CA GLY A 117 -11.90 3.77 17.09
C GLY A 117 -12.05 2.58 16.13
N VAL A 118 -13.10 1.78 16.28
CA VAL A 118 -13.43 0.67 15.36
C VAL A 118 -13.55 1.18 13.93
N ALA A 119 -14.25 2.30 13.72
CA ALA A 119 -14.43 2.89 12.40
C ALA A 119 -13.10 3.31 11.75
N LEU A 120 -12.17 3.88 12.54
CA LEU A 120 -10.84 4.27 12.08
C LEU A 120 -9.94 3.06 11.79
N ALA A 121 -9.90 2.08 12.69
CA ALA A 121 -9.12 0.85 12.53
C ALA A 121 -9.57 0.05 11.30
N LEU A 122 -10.87 -0.01 11.04
CA LEU A 122 -11.46 -0.71 9.90
C LEU A 122 -11.71 0.19 8.68
N ALA A 123 -11.06 1.37 8.59
CA ALA A 123 -11.34 2.35 7.54
C ALA A 123 -11.11 1.85 6.09
N ARG A 124 -10.49 0.67 5.88
CA ARG A 124 -10.40 0.05 4.55
C ARG A 124 -11.79 -0.37 4.04
N PRO A 125 -12.30 0.22 2.95
CA PRO A 125 -13.61 -0.11 2.42
C PRO A 125 -13.57 -1.46 1.72
N HIS A 126 -14.75 -2.06 1.60
CA HIS A 126 -15.04 -3.26 0.82
C HIS A 126 -14.34 -4.55 1.26
N ASN A 127 -13.48 -4.55 2.28
CA ASN A 127 -12.93 -5.79 2.86
C ASN A 127 -13.97 -6.54 3.71
N GLU A 128 -13.63 -7.74 4.17
CA GLU A 128 -14.53 -8.59 4.97
C GLU A 128 -15.03 -7.94 6.28
N TYR A 129 -14.39 -6.87 6.74
CA TYR A 129 -14.77 -6.13 7.94
C TYR A 129 -15.74 -4.95 7.71
N ILE A 130 -16.20 -4.75 6.47
CA ILE A 130 -17.06 -3.61 6.10
C ILE A 130 -18.35 -3.51 6.93
N GLU A 131 -19.00 -4.64 7.24
CA GLU A 131 -20.28 -4.64 7.97
C GLU A 131 -20.07 -4.30 9.45
N PHE A 132 -18.99 -4.80 10.08
CA PHE A 132 -18.63 -4.40 11.46
C PHE A 132 -18.33 -2.91 11.57
N ARG A 133 -17.66 -2.35 10.56
CA ARG A 133 -17.44 -0.90 10.47
C ARG A 133 -18.75 -0.14 10.31
N ARG A 134 -19.65 -0.59 9.44
CA ARG A 134 -20.95 0.07 9.22
C ARG A 134 -21.74 0.09 10.53
N ALA A 135 -21.87 -1.07 11.18
CA ALA A 135 -22.55 -1.18 12.47
C ALA A 135 -21.93 -0.29 13.56
N ALA A 136 -20.60 -0.13 13.58
CA ALA A 136 -19.92 0.78 14.50
C ALA A 136 -20.28 2.26 14.23
N VAL A 137 -20.34 2.67 12.97
CA VAL A 137 -20.72 4.03 12.57
C VAL A 137 -22.20 4.29 12.85
N ASP A 138 -23.07 3.33 12.53
CA ASP A 138 -24.51 3.46 12.80
C ASP A 138 -24.76 3.61 14.31
N ARG A 139 -24.13 2.77 15.13
CA ARG A 139 -24.24 2.88 16.60
C ARG A 139 -23.65 4.18 17.14
N LEU A 140 -22.52 4.63 16.58
CA LEU A 140 -21.93 5.92 16.92
C LEU A 140 -22.93 7.06 16.66
N LEU A 141 -23.58 7.08 15.49
CA LEU A 141 -24.58 8.10 15.15
C LEU A 141 -25.81 8.03 16.06
N ASP A 142 -26.30 6.82 16.38
CA ASP A 142 -27.39 6.62 17.33
C ASP A 142 -27.04 7.19 18.72
N LEU A 143 -25.82 6.95 19.21
CA LEU A 143 -25.36 7.47 20.51
C LEU A 143 -25.31 9.01 20.52
N LEU A 144 -24.87 9.63 19.41
CA LEU A 144 -24.89 11.09 19.26
C LEU A 144 -26.32 11.64 19.26
N GLU A 145 -27.25 10.98 18.58
CA GLU A 145 -28.66 11.39 18.53
C GLU A 145 -29.32 11.25 19.91
N ILE A 146 -29.07 10.14 20.61
CA ILE A 146 -29.55 9.92 21.99
C ILE A 146 -29.05 11.02 22.91
N ASP A 147 -27.76 11.35 22.85
CA ASP A 147 -27.17 12.37 23.72
C ASP A 147 -27.70 13.77 23.40
N THR A 148 -27.90 14.09 22.12
CA THR A 148 -28.54 15.33 21.68
C THR A 148 -29.97 15.46 22.23
N LYS A 149 -30.75 14.38 22.18
CA LYS A 149 -32.11 14.35 22.75
C LYS A 149 -32.11 14.54 24.27
N ARG A 150 -31.13 13.96 24.99
CA ARG A 150 -30.96 14.17 26.44
C ARG A 150 -30.72 15.65 26.75
N GLU A 151 -29.81 16.28 26.01
CA GLU A 151 -29.51 17.72 26.18
C GLU A 151 -30.74 18.59 25.90
N GLN A 152 -31.47 18.32 24.81
CA GLN A 152 -32.72 19.02 24.47
C GLN A 152 -33.81 18.85 25.54
N ALA A 153 -33.82 17.71 26.23
CA ALA A 153 -34.70 17.45 27.37
C ALA A 153 -34.19 18.06 28.70
N GLY A 154 -33.11 18.86 28.67
CA GLY A 154 -32.52 19.49 29.85
C GLY A 154 -31.74 18.55 30.76
N GLN A 155 -31.40 17.34 30.30
CA GLN A 155 -30.59 16.37 31.04
C GLN A 155 -29.10 16.59 30.78
N VAL A 156 -28.26 16.17 31.73
CA VAL A 156 -26.80 16.20 31.56
C VAL A 156 -26.40 15.27 30.41
N ALA A 157 -25.65 15.83 29.45
CA ALA A 157 -25.01 15.10 28.37
C ALA A 157 -24.08 14.01 28.92
N ARG A 158 -24.11 12.83 28.31
CA ARG A 158 -23.18 11.75 28.59
C ARG A 158 -21.80 12.06 28.03
N PHE A 159 -21.72 12.59 26.81
CA PHE A 159 -20.46 12.78 26.10
C PHE A 159 -20.05 14.27 26.11
N PRO A 160 -18.78 14.59 26.35
CA PRO A 160 -18.26 15.94 26.16
C PRO A 160 -18.34 16.39 24.68
N ALA A 161 -18.43 17.70 24.44
CA ALA A 161 -18.48 18.27 23.08
C ALA A 161 -17.33 17.78 22.18
N LEU A 162 -16.09 17.76 22.69
CA LEU A 162 -14.92 17.25 21.98
C LEU A 162 -15.12 15.82 21.45
N GLU A 163 -15.68 14.91 22.27
CA GLU A 163 -15.91 13.53 21.84
C GLU A 163 -17.01 13.44 20.78
N LYS A 164 -18.07 14.25 20.90
CA LYS A 164 -19.15 14.31 19.90
C LYS A 164 -18.63 14.80 18.55
N GLU A 165 -17.85 15.88 18.55
CA GLU A 165 -17.26 16.46 17.33
C GLU A 165 -16.25 15.50 16.69
N PHE A 166 -15.40 14.84 17.49
CA PHE A 166 -14.48 13.82 17.00
C PHE A 166 -15.23 12.64 16.36
N ALA A 167 -16.25 12.12 17.04
CA ALA A 167 -17.08 11.03 16.54
C ALA A 167 -17.80 11.41 15.23
N ALA A 168 -18.34 12.62 15.15
CA ALA A 168 -18.95 13.14 13.92
C ALA A 168 -17.95 13.27 12.77
N ALA A 169 -16.71 13.68 13.04
CA ALA A 169 -15.63 13.70 12.04
C ALA A 169 -15.27 12.29 11.55
N VAL A 170 -15.21 11.31 12.46
CA VAL A 170 -14.99 9.90 12.09
C VAL A 170 -16.15 9.32 11.28
N ALA A 171 -17.40 9.60 11.65
CA ALA A 171 -18.56 9.16 10.87
C ALA A 171 -18.50 9.75 9.44
N THR A 172 -18.14 11.04 9.32
CA THR A 172 -17.95 11.72 8.02
C THR A 172 -16.86 11.05 7.17
N LEU A 173 -15.78 10.54 7.78
CA LEU A 173 -14.70 9.84 7.07
C LEU A 173 -15.22 8.60 6.35
N VAL A 174 -16.11 7.84 7.01
CA VAL A 174 -16.64 6.58 6.50
C VAL A 174 -17.83 6.79 5.57
N SER A 175 -18.75 7.69 5.92
CA SER A 175 -20.04 7.85 5.27
C SER A 175 -20.07 8.89 4.16
N THR A 176 -19.12 9.83 4.14
CA THR A 176 -19.15 10.95 3.19
C THR A 176 -17.84 11.10 2.43
N SER A 177 -16.77 11.58 3.07
CA SER A 177 -15.47 11.71 2.41
C SER A 177 -14.31 11.87 3.38
N PRO A 178 -13.12 11.31 3.06
CA PRO A 178 -11.89 11.56 3.81
C PRO A 178 -11.54 13.05 3.93
N ARG A 179 -11.70 13.82 2.85
CA ARG A 179 -11.35 15.25 2.84
C ARG A 179 -12.32 16.09 3.69
N GLY A 180 -13.60 15.73 3.71
CA GLY A 180 -14.60 16.35 4.59
C GLY A 180 -14.25 16.13 6.07
N ALA A 181 -13.96 14.89 6.45
CA ALA A 181 -13.49 14.57 7.79
C ALA A 181 -12.18 15.29 8.14
N GLY A 182 -11.24 15.38 7.20
CA GLY A 182 -9.99 16.12 7.39
C GLY A 182 -10.21 17.61 7.72
N LYS A 183 -11.19 18.26 7.10
CA LYS A 183 -11.58 19.64 7.45
C LYS A 183 -12.18 19.74 8.85
N MET A 184 -13.02 18.77 9.23
CA MET A 184 -13.60 18.73 10.58
C MET A 184 -12.52 18.51 11.65
N PHE A 185 -11.58 17.59 11.42
CA PHE A 185 -10.45 17.40 12.32
C PHE A 185 -9.52 18.60 12.38
N PHE A 186 -9.35 19.33 11.28
CA PHE A 186 -8.60 20.58 11.27
C PHE A 186 -9.26 21.60 12.21
N GLN A 187 -10.57 21.81 12.08
CA GLN A 187 -11.33 22.71 12.95
C GLN A 187 -11.26 22.26 14.41
N LEU A 188 -11.49 20.97 14.68
CA LEU A 188 -11.38 20.39 16.02
C LEU A 188 -9.99 20.59 16.64
N GLY A 189 -8.92 20.53 15.83
CA GLY A 189 -7.56 20.81 16.27
C GLY A 189 -7.31 22.29 16.59
N GLN A 190 -8.06 23.22 16.01
CA GLN A 190 -8.04 24.65 16.37
C GLN A 190 -8.80 24.89 17.68
N ASP A 191 -9.96 24.26 17.83
CA ASP A 191 -10.83 24.43 19.00
C ASP A 191 -10.25 23.76 20.25
N TYR A 192 -9.52 22.64 20.06
CA TYR A 192 -8.86 21.90 21.13
C TYR A 192 -7.37 21.63 20.81
N PRO A 193 -6.47 22.63 20.89
CA PRO A 193 -5.05 22.49 20.54
C PRO A 193 -4.26 21.44 21.32
N GLN A 194 -4.74 21.05 22.51
CA GLN A 194 -4.19 19.97 23.33
C GLN A 194 -4.53 18.57 22.79
N PHE A 195 -5.55 18.45 21.92
CA PHE A 195 -6.00 17.19 21.38
C PHE A 195 -5.21 16.84 20.11
N LEU A 196 -3.97 16.40 20.33
CA LEU A 196 -3.02 16.11 19.26
C LEU A 196 -3.59 15.17 18.19
N GLN A 197 -4.39 14.17 18.58
CA GLN A 197 -4.97 13.21 17.65
C GLN A 197 -5.79 13.86 16.52
N ALA A 198 -6.57 14.91 16.81
CA ALA A 198 -7.33 15.63 15.81
C ALA A 198 -6.39 16.31 14.79
N GLN A 199 -5.34 16.98 15.27
CA GLN A 199 -4.35 17.64 14.40
C GLN A 199 -3.62 16.64 13.51
N LEU A 200 -3.23 15.47 14.05
CA LEU A 200 -2.59 14.41 13.28
C LEU A 200 -3.52 13.84 12.21
N LEU A 201 -4.78 13.54 12.55
CA LEU A 201 -5.76 13.06 11.57
C LEU A 201 -6.09 14.12 10.50
N ALA A 202 -6.11 15.41 10.87
CA ALA A 202 -6.30 16.51 9.93
C ALA A 202 -5.19 16.55 8.87
N VAL A 203 -3.92 16.56 9.31
CA VAL A 203 -2.74 16.51 8.41
C VAL A 203 -2.87 15.33 7.45
N LEU A 204 -3.23 14.18 8.00
CA LEU A 204 -3.29 12.97 7.23
C LEU A 204 -4.41 12.99 6.18
N LEU A 205 -5.60 13.42 6.56
CA LEU A 205 -6.79 13.38 5.70
C LEU A 205 -6.91 14.55 4.72
N THR A 206 -6.08 15.59 4.89
CA THR A 206 -6.05 16.77 4.00
C THR A 206 -4.88 16.77 3.02
N ARG A 207 -3.92 15.86 3.18
CA ARG A 207 -2.77 15.71 2.27
C ARG A 207 -3.18 15.25 0.88
N ASP A 208 -2.23 15.34 -0.06
CA ASP A 208 -2.48 15.06 -1.47
C ASP A 208 -1.26 14.38 -2.14
N SER A 209 -1.23 14.31 -3.47
CA SER A 209 -0.17 13.64 -4.22
C SER A 209 1.00 14.56 -4.59
N TYR A 210 2.04 13.94 -5.15
CA TYR A 210 3.06 14.59 -5.96
C TYR A 210 2.64 14.49 -7.43
N ASP A 211 3.08 15.42 -8.27
CA ASP A 211 2.87 15.34 -9.71
C ASP A 211 3.87 14.39 -10.40
N THR A 212 3.86 14.34 -11.73
CA THR A 212 4.76 13.49 -12.53
C THR A 212 6.23 13.91 -12.46
N PHE A 213 6.52 15.14 -12.04
CA PHE A 213 7.89 15.64 -11.85
C PHE A 213 8.37 15.44 -10.41
N GLY A 214 7.47 15.06 -9.51
CA GLY A 214 7.76 14.87 -8.09
C GLY A 214 7.54 16.13 -7.27
N ASP A 215 6.88 17.15 -7.81
CA ASP A 215 6.54 18.35 -7.06
C ASP A 215 5.27 18.10 -6.21
N PRO A 216 5.29 18.44 -4.92
CA PRO A 216 4.11 18.28 -4.07
C PRO A 216 3.02 19.29 -4.46
N SER A 217 1.76 18.83 -4.50
CA SER A 217 0.62 19.73 -4.66
C SER A 217 0.55 20.75 -3.51
N PRO A 218 -0.16 21.88 -3.64
CA PRO A 218 -0.31 22.85 -2.54
C PRO A 218 -0.82 22.22 -1.24
N ALA A 219 -1.77 21.29 -1.32
CA ALA A 219 -2.29 20.57 -0.17
C ALA A 219 -1.25 19.63 0.45
N GLN A 220 -0.44 18.96 -0.37
CA GLN A 220 0.67 18.14 0.11
C GLN A 220 1.78 18.99 0.77
N LYS A 221 2.13 20.15 0.19
CA LYS A 221 3.06 21.12 0.79
C LYS A 221 2.59 21.57 2.18
N GLN A 222 1.31 21.92 2.30
CA GLN A 222 0.71 22.33 3.57
C GLN A 222 0.72 21.20 4.60
N ALA A 223 0.40 19.96 4.19
CA ALA A 223 0.43 18.80 5.07
C ALA A 223 1.85 18.51 5.59
N ILE A 224 2.88 18.58 4.73
CA ILE A 224 4.28 18.42 5.12
C ILE A 224 4.69 19.51 6.13
N ALA A 225 4.38 20.78 5.85
CA ALA A 225 4.71 21.89 6.74
C ALA A 225 4.05 21.73 8.11
N THR A 226 2.76 21.36 8.14
CA THR A 226 2.01 21.14 9.39
C THR A 226 2.54 19.93 10.15
N ALA A 227 2.86 18.82 9.47
CA ALA A 227 3.48 17.65 10.08
C ALA A 227 4.82 18.00 10.74
N ARG A 228 5.65 18.80 10.07
CA ARG A 228 6.94 19.27 10.60
C ARG A 228 6.77 20.11 11.86
N GLN A 229 5.83 21.07 11.85
CA GLN A 229 5.53 21.87 13.04
C GLN A 229 5.05 21.02 14.23
N LEU A 230 4.21 20.01 13.98
CA LEU A 230 3.75 19.10 15.04
C LEU A 230 4.90 18.24 15.58
N LEU A 231 5.79 17.78 14.71
CA LEU A 231 7.00 17.06 15.11
C LEU A 231 7.92 17.92 15.98
N GLU A 232 8.15 19.17 15.59
CA GLU A 232 8.99 20.13 16.35
C GLU A 232 8.39 20.45 17.73
N LYS A 233 7.05 20.56 17.82
CA LYS A 233 6.35 20.75 19.10
C LYS A 233 6.32 19.50 19.98
N HIS A 234 6.40 18.31 19.37
CA HIS A 234 6.26 17.03 20.05
C HIS A 234 7.36 16.03 19.61
N PRO A 235 8.66 16.34 19.82
CA PRO A 235 9.77 15.63 19.19
C PRO A 235 9.95 14.18 19.68
N ASP A 236 9.47 13.86 20.89
CA ASP A 236 9.51 12.52 21.48
C ASP A 236 8.19 11.75 21.36
N ASN A 237 7.17 12.37 20.76
CA ASN A 237 5.86 11.75 20.67
C ASN A 237 5.81 10.74 19.52
N PRO A 238 5.56 9.44 19.79
CA PRO A 238 5.58 8.42 18.75
C PRO A 238 4.54 8.65 17.65
N MET A 239 3.43 9.35 17.94
CA MET A 239 2.40 9.63 16.94
C MET A 239 2.73 10.82 16.04
N ALA A 240 3.38 11.86 16.58
CA ALA A 240 3.89 12.96 15.78
C ALA A 240 5.01 12.48 14.84
N ILE A 241 5.91 11.64 15.37
CA ILE A 241 6.94 10.96 14.57
C ILE A 241 6.31 10.07 13.50
N GLY A 242 5.32 9.24 13.87
CA GLY A 242 4.61 8.37 12.93
C GLY A 242 3.89 9.14 11.81
N ILE A 243 3.34 10.31 12.11
CA ILE A 243 2.76 11.22 11.11
C ILE A 243 3.81 11.72 10.13
N TRP A 244 4.90 12.29 10.65
CA TRP A 244 6.00 12.80 9.83
C TRP A 244 6.47 11.75 8.82
N LEU A 245 6.79 10.56 9.33
CA LEU A 245 7.22 9.44 8.51
C LEU A 245 6.18 9.05 7.47
N SER A 246 4.91 8.90 7.86
CA SER A 246 3.89 8.42 6.93
C SER A 246 3.53 9.43 5.82
N ILE A 247 3.62 10.73 6.07
CA ILE A 247 3.42 11.77 5.03
C ILE A 247 4.54 11.71 3.98
N LEU A 248 5.73 11.24 4.38
CA LEU A 248 6.95 11.24 3.56
C LEU A 248 7.37 9.87 3.05
N ALA A 249 6.63 8.80 3.41
CA ALA A 249 6.86 7.44 2.92
C ALA A 249 6.97 7.37 1.39
N GLU A 250 6.21 8.21 0.68
CA GLU A 250 6.19 8.28 -0.79
C GLU A 250 6.81 9.56 -1.36
N ALA A 251 7.49 10.37 -0.53
CA ALA A 251 8.14 11.59 -1.00
C ALA A 251 9.19 11.26 -2.07
N PRO A 252 9.20 11.92 -3.24
CA PRO A 252 10.21 11.68 -4.28
C PRO A 252 11.64 11.78 -3.73
N LEU A 253 12.55 10.93 -4.20
CA LEU A 253 13.87 10.77 -3.58
C LEU A 253 14.70 12.06 -3.48
N LYS A 254 14.53 13.00 -4.42
CA LYS A 254 15.25 14.28 -4.41
C LYS A 254 14.59 15.35 -3.52
N SER A 255 13.39 15.10 -3.02
CA SER A 255 12.63 16.08 -2.23
C SER A 255 13.00 16.09 -0.74
N ILE A 256 13.68 15.06 -0.24
CA ILE A 256 14.05 14.93 1.16
C ILE A 256 15.30 14.08 1.35
N ASP A 257 16.19 14.49 2.27
CA ASP A 257 17.36 13.70 2.67
C ASP A 257 16.91 12.57 3.61
N MET A 258 16.85 11.34 3.08
CA MET A 258 16.42 10.17 3.85
C MET A 258 17.31 9.90 5.07
N GLU A 259 18.62 10.11 4.96
CA GLU A 259 19.57 9.81 6.03
C GLU A 259 19.46 10.81 7.17
N LYS A 260 19.25 12.09 6.85
CA LYS A 260 19.25 13.16 7.87
C LYS A 260 17.86 13.52 8.38
N GLU A 261 16.85 13.52 7.51
CA GLU A 261 15.51 14.04 7.85
C GLU A 261 14.48 12.94 8.16
N ILE A 262 14.77 11.67 7.85
CA ILE A 262 13.81 10.57 7.97
C ILE A 262 14.30 9.43 8.87
N LEU A 263 15.46 8.84 8.57
CA LEU A 263 15.95 7.66 9.29
C LEU A 263 16.12 7.84 10.81
N PRO A 264 16.57 8.99 11.34
CA PRO A 264 16.65 9.19 12.79
C PRO A 264 15.30 9.01 13.48
N TYR A 265 14.21 9.45 12.83
CA TYR A 265 12.85 9.32 13.35
C TYR A 265 12.32 7.89 13.25
N ALA A 266 12.58 7.18 12.15
CA ALA A 266 12.17 5.79 11.99
C ALA A 266 12.88 4.88 13.01
N ARG A 267 14.18 5.10 13.25
CA ARG A 267 14.97 4.40 14.28
C ARG A 267 14.45 4.71 15.68
N LYS A 268 14.13 5.97 15.97
CA LYS A 268 13.55 6.40 17.26
C LYS A 268 12.23 5.69 17.58
N LEU A 269 11.34 5.46 16.60
CA LEU A 269 10.13 4.66 16.85
C LEU A 269 10.49 3.24 17.30
N VAL A 270 11.41 2.58 16.59
CA VAL A 270 11.87 1.24 16.96
C VAL A 270 12.55 1.22 18.33
N GLU A 271 13.26 2.27 18.73
CA GLU A 271 13.82 2.40 20.08
C GLU A 271 12.74 2.50 21.17
N ILE A 272 11.62 3.20 20.90
CA ILE A 272 10.50 3.34 21.83
C ILE A 272 9.85 1.97 22.12
N ASP A 273 9.56 1.18 21.09
CA ASP A 273 9.08 -0.19 21.22
C ASP A 273 9.63 -1.09 20.09
N PRO A 274 10.72 -1.85 20.35
CA PRO A 274 11.33 -2.70 19.34
C PRO A 274 10.49 -3.93 18.98
N SER A 275 9.45 -4.22 19.77
CA SER A 275 8.55 -5.35 19.57
C SER A 275 7.34 -5.02 18.70
N LEU A 276 7.24 -3.79 18.16
CA LEU A 276 6.20 -3.41 17.21
C LEU A 276 6.58 -3.79 15.76
N PRO A 277 5.89 -4.77 15.14
CA PRO A 277 6.23 -5.23 13.80
C PRO A 277 6.00 -4.16 12.72
N SER A 278 5.04 -3.26 12.91
CA SER A 278 4.73 -2.19 11.96
C SER A 278 5.80 -1.09 11.95
N TRP A 279 6.42 -0.77 13.09
CA TRP A 279 7.54 0.17 13.17
C TRP A 279 8.83 -0.43 12.61
N GLN A 280 9.07 -1.72 12.85
CA GLN A 280 10.16 -2.44 12.18
C GLN A 280 9.98 -2.43 10.64
N HIS A 281 8.74 -2.64 10.16
CA HIS A 281 8.41 -2.52 8.74
C HIS A 281 8.66 -1.11 8.20
N MET A 282 8.27 -0.07 8.95
CA MET A 282 8.47 1.33 8.59
C MET A 282 9.97 1.67 8.52
N LEU A 283 10.77 1.23 9.50
CA LEU A 283 12.23 1.36 9.46
C LEU A 283 12.81 0.69 8.22
N GLY A 284 12.44 -0.57 7.96
CA GLY A 284 12.89 -1.29 6.77
C GLY A 284 12.52 -0.58 5.46
N HIS A 285 11.34 0.02 5.40
CA HIS A 285 10.91 0.81 4.24
C HIS A 285 11.84 2.00 4.00
N PHE A 286 12.16 2.79 5.03
CA PHE A 286 13.02 3.96 4.85
C PHE A 286 14.49 3.61 4.62
N GLU A 287 15.00 2.57 5.28
CA GLU A 287 16.36 2.06 5.01
C GLU A 287 16.45 1.57 3.55
N PHE A 288 15.43 0.86 3.06
CA PHE A 288 15.36 0.44 1.66
C PHE A 288 15.37 1.64 0.71
N ARG A 289 14.61 2.70 1.04
CA ARG A 289 14.55 3.92 0.24
C ARG A 289 15.85 4.72 0.25
N ALA A 290 16.61 4.67 1.35
CA ALA A 290 17.95 5.26 1.45
C ALA A 290 19.04 4.40 0.75
N GLY A 291 18.70 3.21 0.25
CA GLY A 291 19.66 2.25 -0.32
C GLY A 291 20.43 1.44 0.73
N ASN A 292 20.07 1.57 2.00
CA ASN A 292 20.64 0.81 3.11
C ASN A 292 19.99 -0.57 3.16
N TYR A 293 20.20 -1.38 2.13
CA TYR A 293 19.50 -2.65 1.96
C TYR A 293 19.80 -3.68 3.05
N ARG A 294 21.00 -3.67 3.65
CA ARG A 294 21.32 -4.58 4.78
C ARG A 294 20.54 -4.21 6.05
N PRO A 295 20.57 -2.96 6.54
CA PRO A 295 19.64 -2.52 7.60
C PRO A 295 18.16 -2.75 7.26
N ALA A 296 17.76 -2.56 6.00
CA ALA A 296 16.40 -2.86 5.57
C ALA A 296 16.07 -4.36 5.73
N ILE A 297 16.97 -5.25 5.32
CA ILE A 297 16.83 -6.71 5.49
C ILE A 297 16.68 -7.07 6.97
N GLU A 298 17.47 -6.47 7.86
CA GLU A 298 17.39 -6.70 9.31
C GLU A 298 16.03 -6.28 9.87
N ALA A 299 15.60 -5.06 9.58
CA ALA A 299 14.33 -4.52 10.05
C ALA A 299 13.12 -5.31 9.50
N PHE A 300 13.13 -5.66 8.20
CA PHE A 300 12.07 -6.50 7.64
C PHE A 300 12.08 -7.92 8.20
N SER A 301 13.26 -8.51 8.44
CA SER A 301 13.35 -9.83 9.07
C SER A 301 12.78 -9.80 10.48
N LYS A 302 13.05 -8.74 11.25
CA LYS A 302 12.48 -8.57 12.58
C LYS A 302 10.96 -8.37 12.54
N SER A 303 10.46 -7.57 11.59
CA SER A 303 9.02 -7.40 11.36
C SER A 303 8.33 -8.73 11.04
N VAL A 304 8.94 -9.55 10.18
CA VAL A 304 8.46 -10.89 9.82
C VAL A 304 8.40 -11.80 11.06
N GLU A 305 9.47 -11.86 11.85
CA GLU A 305 9.54 -12.66 13.08
C GLU A 305 8.44 -12.26 14.08
N LEU A 306 8.27 -10.97 14.32
CA LEU A 306 7.27 -10.43 15.26
C LEU A 306 5.84 -10.74 14.81
N TYR A 307 5.53 -10.57 13.52
CA TYR A 307 4.21 -10.96 13.00
C TYR A 307 3.98 -12.48 13.06
N GLN A 308 5.01 -13.29 12.80
CA GLN A 308 4.89 -14.75 12.93
C GLN A 308 4.63 -15.19 14.37
N HIS A 309 5.33 -14.56 15.32
CA HIS A 309 5.13 -14.81 16.74
C HIS A 309 3.71 -14.44 17.16
N TRP A 310 3.26 -13.23 16.82
CA TRP A 310 1.89 -12.78 17.10
C TRP A 310 0.82 -13.70 16.48
N MET A 311 0.97 -14.08 15.20
CA MET A 311 0.03 -15.02 14.56
C MET A 311 -0.06 -16.36 15.31
N LYS A 312 1.09 -16.87 15.76
CA LYS A 312 1.17 -18.13 16.51
C LYS A 312 0.52 -18.01 17.89
N GLU A 313 0.80 -16.94 18.62
CA GLU A 313 0.24 -16.69 19.96
C GLU A 313 -1.27 -16.52 19.91
N GLU A 314 -1.77 -15.83 18.90
CA GLU A 314 -3.20 -15.53 18.76
C GLU A 314 -3.99 -16.60 18.02
N GLY A 315 -3.31 -17.63 17.49
CA GLY A 315 -3.96 -18.71 16.74
C GLY A 315 -4.58 -18.26 15.42
N VAL A 316 -4.05 -17.22 14.78
CA VAL A 316 -4.57 -16.65 13.53
C VAL A 316 -3.62 -16.86 12.34
N GLY A 317 -4.16 -16.78 11.13
CA GLY A 317 -3.42 -16.94 9.89
C GLY A 317 -3.09 -15.63 9.20
N VAL A 318 -2.49 -15.74 8.01
CA VAL A 318 -2.10 -14.57 7.21
C VAL A 318 -3.27 -13.70 6.73
N ASN A 319 -4.50 -14.23 6.74
CA ASN A 319 -5.71 -13.47 6.40
C ASN A 319 -5.99 -12.34 7.39
N ASP A 320 -5.52 -12.50 8.64
CA ASP A 320 -5.60 -11.51 9.72
C ASP A 320 -4.29 -10.73 9.91
N CYS A 321 -3.27 -11.04 9.09
CA CYS A 321 -1.92 -10.51 9.21
C CYS A 321 -1.31 -10.15 7.84
N ASP A 322 -1.91 -9.20 7.11
CA ASP A 322 -1.37 -8.72 5.83
C ASP A 322 0.04 -8.12 5.98
N GLY A 323 0.37 -7.60 7.16
CA GLY A 323 1.71 -7.14 7.55
C GLY A 323 2.82 -8.18 7.35
N TYR A 324 2.57 -9.45 7.68
CA TYR A 324 3.56 -10.53 7.47
C TYR A 324 3.89 -10.71 5.98
N ILE A 325 2.87 -10.79 5.13
CA ILE A 325 3.05 -10.97 3.67
C ILE A 325 3.79 -9.76 3.10
N LYS A 326 3.41 -8.56 3.54
CA LYS A 326 4.02 -7.31 3.12
C LYS A 326 5.51 -7.23 3.47
N ALA A 327 5.87 -7.52 4.72
CA ALA A 327 7.26 -7.52 5.18
C ALA A 327 8.10 -8.56 4.43
N LYS A 328 7.57 -9.77 4.18
CA LYS A 328 8.26 -10.78 3.36
C LYS A 328 8.45 -10.39 1.90
N CYS A 329 7.47 -9.72 1.29
CA CYS A 329 7.62 -9.20 -0.07
C CYS A 329 8.75 -8.16 -0.15
N TYR A 330 8.89 -7.31 0.86
CA TYR A 330 10.01 -6.37 0.95
C TYR A 330 11.34 -7.04 1.21
N LEU A 331 11.37 -8.04 2.09
CA LEU A 331 12.57 -8.80 2.39
C LEU A 331 13.12 -9.46 1.12
N ALA A 332 12.24 -10.10 0.34
CA ALA A 332 12.60 -10.67 -0.96
C ALA A 332 13.17 -9.62 -1.92
N ASN A 333 12.52 -8.45 -2.03
CA ASN A 333 13.02 -7.39 -2.88
C ASN A 333 14.36 -6.83 -2.39
N SER A 334 14.54 -6.66 -1.08
CA SER A 334 15.77 -6.12 -0.50
C SER A 334 16.97 -7.03 -0.78
N TYR A 335 16.80 -8.36 -0.70
CA TYR A 335 17.80 -9.33 -1.15
C TYR A 335 18.10 -9.20 -2.65
N TYR A 336 17.06 -9.00 -3.49
CA TYR A 336 17.25 -8.77 -4.92
C TYR A 336 18.11 -7.52 -5.19
N GLN A 337 17.88 -6.41 -4.48
CA GLN A 337 18.62 -5.15 -4.69
C GLN A 337 20.12 -5.28 -4.45
N ILE A 338 20.56 -6.24 -3.62
CA ILE A 338 21.97 -6.53 -3.33
C ILE A 338 22.50 -7.78 -4.07
N GLY A 339 21.74 -8.33 -5.01
CA GLY A 339 22.17 -9.49 -5.82
C GLY A 339 22.04 -10.85 -5.14
N GLU A 340 21.50 -10.93 -3.92
CA GLU A 340 21.29 -12.19 -3.18
C GLU A 340 20.00 -12.90 -3.67
N ILE A 341 19.96 -13.23 -4.97
CA ILE A 341 18.74 -13.72 -5.66
C ILE A 341 18.18 -15.02 -5.08
N ASP A 342 19.03 -15.93 -4.61
CA ASP A 342 18.58 -17.20 -4.05
C ASP A 342 17.80 -16.99 -2.76
N ARG A 343 18.26 -16.07 -1.90
CA ARG A 343 17.52 -15.65 -0.69
C ARG A 343 16.25 -14.89 -1.03
N ALA A 344 16.27 -14.05 -2.07
CA ALA A 344 15.07 -13.39 -2.55
C ALA A 344 13.99 -14.39 -2.99
N LEU A 345 14.38 -15.42 -3.76
CA LEU A 345 13.50 -16.49 -4.21
C LEU A 345 13.03 -17.38 -3.06
N GLU A 346 13.87 -17.65 -2.06
CA GLU A 346 13.47 -18.38 -0.85
C GLU A 346 12.29 -17.72 -0.13
N GLN A 347 12.37 -16.40 0.08
CA GLN A 347 11.29 -15.64 0.73
C GLN A 347 10.02 -15.63 -0.14
N ALA A 348 10.16 -15.39 -1.45
CA ALA A 348 9.05 -15.39 -2.39
C ALA A 348 8.35 -16.76 -2.47
N ASN A 349 9.13 -17.85 -2.53
CA ASN A 349 8.61 -19.21 -2.60
C ASN A 349 7.94 -19.64 -1.29
N THR A 350 8.38 -19.13 -0.15
CA THR A 350 7.69 -19.38 1.12
C THR A 350 6.28 -18.80 1.09
N LEU A 351 6.09 -17.58 0.55
CA LEU A 351 4.75 -17.01 0.39
C LEU A 351 3.92 -17.75 -0.67
N ARG A 352 4.53 -18.16 -1.78
CA ARG A 352 3.86 -18.90 -2.86
C ARG A 352 3.26 -20.24 -2.42
N LYS A 353 3.81 -20.85 -1.35
CA LYS A 353 3.32 -22.10 -0.75
C LYS A 353 2.10 -21.93 0.16
N ILE A 354 1.77 -20.70 0.56
CA ILE A 354 0.63 -20.43 1.43
C ILE A 354 -0.64 -20.58 0.58
N LYS A 355 -1.55 -21.47 1.01
CA LYS A 355 -2.83 -21.69 0.30
C LYS A 355 -3.77 -20.51 0.51
N LEU A 356 -4.46 -20.12 -0.56
CA LEU A 356 -5.57 -19.18 -0.47
C LEU A 356 -6.76 -19.82 0.25
N ASP A 357 -7.49 -19.01 0.99
CA ASP A 357 -8.69 -19.44 1.72
C ASP A 357 -9.96 -19.03 0.95
N PRO A 358 -10.66 -19.96 0.26
CA PRO A 358 -11.81 -19.62 -0.56
C PRO A 358 -13.01 -19.10 0.26
N GLU A 359 -13.06 -19.38 1.56
CA GLU A 359 -14.14 -18.91 2.45
C GLU A 359 -13.95 -17.44 2.86
N ARG A 360 -12.75 -16.89 2.66
CA ARG A 360 -12.41 -15.49 3.00
C ARG A 360 -11.91 -14.70 1.79
N PRO A 361 -12.69 -14.59 0.70
CA PRO A 361 -12.26 -14.00 -0.57
C PRO A 361 -11.92 -12.50 -0.48
N ARG A 362 -12.42 -11.82 0.55
CA ARG A 362 -12.18 -10.38 0.82
C ARG A 362 -11.21 -10.10 1.96
N SER A 363 -10.53 -11.13 2.48
CA SER A 363 -9.50 -10.91 3.49
C SER A 363 -8.30 -10.18 2.91
N LEU A 364 -7.64 -9.37 3.74
CA LEU A 364 -6.46 -8.61 3.32
C LEU A 364 -5.29 -9.53 2.95
N GLY A 365 -5.16 -10.67 3.65
CA GLY A 365 -4.13 -11.68 3.36
C GLY A 365 -4.30 -12.32 1.98
N ASN A 366 -5.48 -12.86 1.65
CA ASN A 366 -5.75 -13.39 0.31
C ASN A 366 -5.51 -12.34 -0.79
N GLY A 367 -5.97 -11.11 -0.59
CA GLY A 367 -5.72 -10.01 -1.53
C GLY A 367 -4.22 -9.79 -1.78
N MET A 368 -3.40 -9.75 -0.72
CA MET A 368 -1.95 -9.63 -0.86
C MET A 368 -1.31 -10.86 -1.51
N LEU A 369 -1.75 -12.08 -1.16
CA LEU A 369 -1.21 -13.30 -1.76
C LEU A 369 -1.43 -13.33 -3.27
N MET A 370 -2.68 -13.12 -3.70
CA MET A 370 -3.07 -13.19 -5.12
C MET A 370 -2.38 -12.12 -5.97
N TRP A 371 -2.34 -10.87 -5.49
CA TRP A 371 -1.84 -9.75 -6.28
C TRP A 371 -0.33 -9.56 -6.17
N ARG A 372 0.29 -9.88 -5.03
CA ARG A 372 1.71 -9.58 -4.77
C ARG A 372 2.56 -10.82 -4.70
N ALA A 373 2.21 -11.75 -3.82
CA ALA A 373 3.09 -12.85 -3.47
C ALA A 373 3.17 -13.92 -4.57
N TYR A 374 2.03 -14.31 -5.15
CA TYR A 374 1.96 -15.43 -6.09
C TYR A 374 2.74 -15.20 -7.38
N ASN A 375 2.88 -13.95 -7.82
CA ASN A 375 3.69 -13.58 -8.99
C ASN A 375 5.08 -13.05 -8.63
N LEU A 376 5.45 -12.97 -7.35
CA LEU A 376 6.75 -12.46 -6.92
C LEU A 376 7.93 -13.29 -7.45
N PRO A 377 7.91 -14.64 -7.40
CA PRO A 377 8.98 -15.45 -8.01
C PRO A 377 9.15 -15.15 -9.50
N ALA A 378 8.04 -15.03 -10.24
CA ALA A 378 8.07 -14.73 -11.66
C ALA A 378 8.72 -13.37 -11.95
N ARG A 379 8.34 -12.35 -11.18
CA ARG A 379 8.92 -11.00 -11.32
C ARG A 379 10.41 -10.98 -10.96
N LEU A 380 10.87 -11.77 -9.99
CA LEU A 380 12.29 -11.89 -9.63
C LEU A 380 13.10 -12.49 -10.79
N TYR A 381 12.63 -13.61 -11.35
CA TYR A 381 13.25 -14.22 -12.52
C TYR A 381 13.28 -13.25 -13.73
N LEU A 382 12.15 -12.59 -14.02
CA LEU A 382 12.07 -11.64 -15.13
C LEU A 382 13.04 -10.46 -14.97
N SER A 383 13.30 -10.03 -13.73
CA SER A 383 14.22 -8.93 -13.45
C SER A 383 15.67 -9.29 -13.81
N ARG A 384 16.09 -10.56 -13.61
CA ARG A 384 17.40 -11.08 -14.06
C ARG A 384 17.45 -11.36 -15.57
N GLY A 385 16.39 -11.98 -16.09
CA GLY A 385 16.09 -11.95 -17.52
C GLY A 385 16.85 -12.89 -18.45
N SER A 386 17.57 -13.90 -17.95
CA SER A 386 18.16 -14.94 -18.82
C SER A 386 17.08 -15.81 -19.49
N ALA A 387 17.44 -16.56 -20.55
CA ALA A 387 16.52 -17.49 -21.19
C ALA A 387 15.90 -18.50 -20.20
N LYS A 388 16.74 -19.06 -19.31
CA LYS A 388 16.31 -19.99 -18.25
C LYS A 388 15.41 -19.29 -17.22
N ASP A 389 15.64 -18.02 -16.93
CA ASP A 389 14.78 -17.25 -16.03
C ASP A 389 13.39 -17.04 -16.58
N ILE A 390 13.30 -16.68 -17.87
CA ILE A 390 12.00 -16.45 -18.50
C ILE A 390 11.15 -17.74 -18.45
N GLU A 391 11.77 -18.90 -18.65
CA GLU A 391 11.08 -20.18 -18.51
C GLU A 391 10.65 -20.48 -17.07
N ARG A 392 11.52 -20.21 -16.08
CA ARG A 392 11.17 -20.35 -14.66
C ARG A 392 10.07 -19.38 -14.25
N ALA A 393 10.08 -18.16 -14.78
CA ALA A 393 9.05 -17.16 -14.53
C ALA A 393 7.68 -17.66 -14.95
N ILE A 394 7.55 -18.12 -16.20
CA ILE A 394 6.30 -18.67 -16.73
C ILE A 394 5.80 -19.84 -15.87
N LYS A 395 6.70 -20.75 -15.47
CA LYS A 395 6.36 -21.92 -14.63
C LYS A 395 5.94 -21.55 -13.21
N SER A 396 6.41 -20.43 -12.68
CA SER A 396 6.15 -20.01 -11.30
C SER A 396 4.83 -19.26 -11.09
N LEU A 397 4.24 -18.73 -12.18
CA LEU A 397 2.97 -18.00 -12.12
C LEU A 397 1.82 -18.96 -11.75
N PRO A 398 0.84 -18.49 -10.96
CA PRO A 398 -0.36 -19.28 -10.67
C PRO A 398 -1.13 -19.56 -11.96
N ASP A 399 -1.69 -20.76 -12.06
CA ASP A 399 -2.57 -21.13 -13.16
C ASP A 399 -4.03 -20.69 -12.89
N LYS A 400 -4.90 -20.94 -13.87
CA LYS A 400 -6.32 -20.55 -13.78
C LYS A 400 -7.10 -21.38 -12.77
N GLU A 401 -6.71 -22.63 -12.53
CA GLU A 401 -7.40 -23.50 -11.58
C GLU A 401 -7.11 -23.09 -10.13
N GLU A 402 -5.86 -22.70 -9.82
CA GLU A 402 -5.48 -22.18 -8.50
C GLU A 402 -6.31 -20.95 -8.08
N LEU A 403 -6.65 -20.07 -9.03
CA LEU A 403 -7.40 -18.84 -8.77
C LEU A 403 -8.90 -18.95 -9.07
N LYS A 404 -9.39 -20.13 -9.48
CA LYS A 404 -10.76 -20.33 -9.98
C LYS A 404 -11.84 -19.91 -8.98
N ALA A 405 -11.64 -20.26 -7.71
CA ALA A 405 -12.57 -19.92 -6.62
C ALA A 405 -12.73 -18.41 -6.42
N PHE A 406 -11.71 -17.62 -6.78
CA PHE A 406 -11.69 -16.17 -6.58
C PHE A 406 -12.02 -15.41 -7.86
N ALA A 407 -11.49 -15.85 -9.00
CA ALA A 407 -11.66 -15.18 -10.29
C ALA A 407 -13.13 -15.12 -10.73
N LYS A 408 -13.92 -16.14 -10.38
CA LYS A 408 -15.35 -16.23 -10.67
C LYS A 408 -16.22 -16.23 -9.41
N HIS A 409 -15.71 -15.70 -8.30
CA HIS A 409 -16.49 -15.65 -7.07
C HIS A 409 -17.80 -14.87 -7.32
N PRO A 410 -18.98 -15.42 -7.00
CA PRO A 410 -20.28 -14.85 -7.41
C PRO A 410 -20.49 -13.40 -6.96
N GLN A 411 -19.92 -13.04 -5.81
CA GLN A 411 -20.09 -11.71 -5.20
C GLN A 411 -18.83 -10.86 -5.25
N PHE A 412 -17.65 -11.48 -5.33
CA PHE A 412 -16.36 -10.82 -5.05
C PHE A 412 -15.27 -11.25 -6.05
N PRO A 413 -15.53 -11.13 -7.36
CA PRO A 413 -14.56 -11.54 -8.36
C PRO A 413 -13.28 -10.69 -8.26
N THR A 414 -12.14 -11.31 -8.54
CA THR A 414 -10.84 -10.62 -8.57
C THR A 414 -10.19 -10.68 -9.96
N LEU A 415 -9.47 -9.62 -10.31
CA LEU A 415 -8.70 -9.49 -11.55
C LEU A 415 -7.24 -9.94 -11.42
N ALA A 416 -6.85 -10.50 -10.27
CA ALA A 416 -5.49 -10.98 -10.06
C ALA A 416 -5.05 -12.00 -11.13
N GLY A 417 -5.96 -12.88 -11.56
CA GLY A 417 -5.72 -13.83 -12.65
C GLY A 417 -5.41 -13.15 -13.98
N ALA A 418 -6.13 -12.07 -14.33
CA ALA A 418 -5.89 -11.29 -15.54
C ALA A 418 -4.51 -10.61 -15.52
N TYR A 419 -4.08 -10.11 -14.36
CA TYR A 419 -2.73 -9.60 -14.19
C TYR A 419 -1.67 -10.70 -14.36
N ASN A 420 -1.87 -11.88 -13.78
CA ASN A 420 -0.94 -13.01 -13.92
C ASN A 420 -0.85 -13.48 -15.39
N ASP A 421 -1.97 -13.48 -16.12
CA ASP A 421 -1.99 -13.75 -17.55
C ASP A 421 -1.20 -12.70 -18.34
N ALA A 422 -1.33 -11.41 -18.01
CA ALA A 422 -0.53 -10.36 -18.63
C ALA A 422 0.98 -10.54 -18.40
N ILE A 423 1.40 -10.89 -17.17
CA ILE A 423 2.81 -11.20 -16.87
C ILE A 423 3.30 -12.43 -17.66
N ARG A 424 2.43 -13.44 -17.86
CA ARG A 424 2.75 -14.61 -18.68
C ARG A 424 2.97 -14.23 -20.15
N VAL A 425 2.12 -13.37 -20.71
CA VAL A 425 2.29 -12.86 -22.08
C VAL A 425 3.56 -12.02 -22.19
N TYR A 426 3.85 -11.14 -21.22
CA TYR A 426 5.10 -10.38 -21.17
C TYR A 426 6.33 -11.30 -21.19
N ALA A 427 6.33 -12.35 -20.37
CA ALA A 427 7.39 -13.36 -20.36
C ALA A 427 7.48 -14.09 -21.72
N GLY A 428 6.34 -14.39 -22.35
CA GLY A 428 6.25 -14.97 -23.69
C GLY A 428 6.90 -14.10 -24.76
N CYS A 429 6.59 -12.79 -24.78
CA CYS A 429 7.23 -11.84 -25.69
C CYS A 429 8.75 -11.83 -25.52
N ARG A 430 9.23 -11.78 -24.27
CA ARG A 430 10.67 -11.83 -23.98
C ARG A 430 11.31 -13.15 -24.41
N LYS A 431 10.59 -14.28 -24.28
CA LYS A 431 11.05 -15.58 -24.78
C LYS A 431 11.22 -15.57 -26.30
N ALA A 432 10.28 -14.98 -27.04
CA ALA A 432 10.36 -14.84 -28.49
C ALA A 432 11.53 -13.95 -28.93
N ILE A 433 11.74 -12.82 -28.23
CA ILE A 433 12.91 -11.94 -28.46
C ILE A 433 14.23 -12.69 -28.27
N VAL A 434 14.36 -13.50 -27.21
CA VAL A 434 15.56 -14.33 -26.97
C VAL A 434 15.77 -15.33 -28.10
N LYS A 435 14.69 -15.87 -28.67
CA LYS A 435 14.72 -16.77 -29.83
C LYS A 435 14.89 -16.06 -31.17
N LYS A 436 15.04 -14.72 -31.18
CA LYS A 436 15.11 -13.87 -32.38
C LYS A 436 13.87 -13.92 -33.27
N ASP A 437 12.73 -14.35 -32.70
CA ASP A 437 11.43 -14.33 -33.37
C ASP A 437 10.69 -13.04 -33.02
N LEU A 438 11.04 -11.96 -33.72
CA LEU A 438 10.51 -10.62 -33.45
C LEU A 438 9.08 -10.42 -33.96
N ASP A 439 8.67 -11.18 -34.98
CA ASP A 439 7.32 -11.16 -35.48
C ASP A 439 6.36 -11.75 -34.45
N ALA A 440 6.71 -12.90 -33.86
CA ALA A 440 5.95 -13.46 -32.76
C ALA A 440 5.95 -12.54 -31.53
N ALA A 441 7.09 -11.93 -31.19
CA ALA A 441 7.16 -10.98 -30.08
C ALA A 441 6.23 -9.77 -30.29
N SER A 442 6.22 -9.21 -31.50
CA SER A 442 5.41 -8.04 -31.87
C SER A 442 3.92 -8.38 -31.95
N SER A 443 3.56 -9.53 -32.54
CA SER A 443 2.17 -10.00 -32.57
C SER A 443 1.65 -10.30 -31.17
N MET A 444 2.39 -11.02 -30.32
CA MET A 444 1.97 -11.27 -28.94
C MET A 444 1.81 -9.98 -28.14
N HIS A 445 2.72 -9.01 -28.31
CA HIS A 445 2.58 -7.70 -27.67
C HIS A 445 1.29 -6.99 -28.11
N ARG A 446 1.07 -6.84 -29.41
CA ARG A 446 -0.08 -6.13 -29.98
C ARG A 446 -1.41 -6.83 -29.70
N ASP A 447 -1.46 -8.14 -29.91
CA ASP A 447 -2.71 -8.90 -30.00
C ASP A 447 -3.12 -9.50 -28.64
N LEU A 448 -2.16 -9.74 -27.73
CA LEU A 448 -2.42 -10.34 -26.42
C LEU A 448 -2.08 -9.39 -25.26
N PHE A 449 -0.89 -8.81 -25.22
CA PHE A 449 -0.46 -8.02 -24.06
C PHE A 449 -1.27 -6.73 -23.92
N LEU A 450 -1.43 -5.98 -25.01
CA LEU A 450 -2.28 -4.78 -25.02
C LEU A 450 -3.73 -5.10 -24.69
N LYS A 451 -4.25 -6.25 -25.15
CA LYS A 451 -5.61 -6.70 -24.83
C LYS A 451 -5.82 -6.86 -23.32
N HIS A 452 -4.84 -7.41 -22.60
CA HIS A 452 -4.91 -7.50 -21.13
C HIS A 452 -4.87 -6.12 -20.45
N ILE A 453 -4.03 -5.20 -20.93
CA ILE A 453 -3.98 -3.82 -20.40
C ILE A 453 -5.32 -3.12 -20.61
N ILE A 454 -5.87 -3.19 -21.83
CA ILE A 454 -7.17 -2.58 -22.18
C ILE A 454 -8.28 -3.20 -21.33
N SER A 455 -8.30 -4.53 -21.17
CA SER A 455 -9.32 -5.23 -20.37
C SER A 455 -9.30 -4.79 -18.90
N LEU A 456 -8.12 -4.60 -18.30
CA LEU A 456 -8.03 -4.04 -16.96
C LEU A 456 -8.57 -2.61 -16.97
N ALA A 457 -8.09 -1.74 -17.87
CA ALA A 457 -8.52 -0.35 -17.93
C ALA A 457 -10.05 -0.17 -18.06
N GLN A 458 -10.72 -1.02 -18.85
CA GLN A 458 -12.18 -0.98 -19.05
C GLN A 458 -12.99 -1.19 -17.77
N VAL A 459 -12.47 -1.96 -16.80
CA VAL A 459 -13.17 -2.28 -15.56
C VAL A 459 -12.73 -1.39 -14.38
N ALA A 460 -11.86 -0.40 -14.62
CA ALA A 460 -11.29 0.44 -13.57
C ALA A 460 -12.34 1.15 -12.71
N LYS A 461 -13.45 1.63 -13.30
CA LYS A 461 -14.53 2.29 -12.56
C LYS A 461 -15.21 1.33 -11.56
N GLY A 462 -15.55 0.13 -12.01
CA GLY A 462 -16.13 -0.91 -11.14
C GLY A 462 -15.15 -1.39 -10.06
N ALA A 463 -13.87 -1.51 -10.40
CA ALA A 463 -12.82 -1.93 -9.48
C ALA A 463 -12.66 -0.99 -8.27
N THR A 464 -13.09 0.28 -8.35
CA THR A 464 -13.05 1.22 -7.20
C THR A 464 -13.84 0.73 -5.99
N GLN A 465 -14.83 -0.14 -6.21
CA GLN A 465 -15.66 -0.74 -5.17
C GLN A 465 -15.16 -2.11 -4.73
N ALA A 466 -14.02 -2.58 -5.25
CA ALA A 466 -13.42 -3.85 -4.89
C ALA A 466 -12.47 -3.71 -3.68
N SER A 467 -12.43 -4.74 -2.85
CA SER A 467 -11.53 -4.81 -1.68
C SER A 467 -10.03 -4.74 -2.05
N ASP A 468 -9.70 -5.12 -3.29
CA ASP A 468 -8.35 -5.22 -3.82
C ASP A 468 -7.98 -4.08 -4.79
N TYR A 469 -8.80 -3.01 -4.87
CA TYR A 469 -8.58 -1.87 -5.79
C TYR A 469 -7.15 -1.32 -5.77
N SER A 470 -6.57 -1.14 -4.58
CA SER A 470 -5.21 -0.62 -4.45
C SER A 470 -4.15 -1.55 -5.03
N HIS A 471 -4.39 -2.86 -5.02
CA HIS A 471 -3.51 -3.83 -5.65
C HIS A 471 -3.69 -3.82 -7.17
N TYR A 472 -4.94 -3.77 -7.62
CA TYR A 472 -5.32 -3.63 -9.02
C TYR A 472 -4.65 -2.41 -9.68
N LEU A 473 -4.76 -1.23 -9.06
CA LEU A 473 -4.18 0.02 -9.59
C LEU A 473 -2.67 -0.09 -9.76
N GLN A 474 -1.99 -0.60 -8.73
CA GLN A 474 -0.53 -0.72 -8.73
C GLN A 474 -0.04 -1.81 -9.70
N ALA A 475 -0.81 -2.88 -9.87
CA ALA A 475 -0.55 -3.91 -10.86
C ALA A 475 -0.70 -3.35 -12.29
N GLY A 476 -1.77 -2.61 -12.56
CA GLY A 476 -1.99 -1.92 -13.85
C GLY A 476 -0.86 -0.95 -14.19
N ASN A 477 -0.42 -0.14 -13.23
CA ASN A 477 0.74 0.76 -13.40
C ASN A 477 2.01 -0.01 -13.79
N SER A 478 2.23 -1.19 -13.22
CA SER A 478 3.37 -2.04 -13.59
C SER A 478 3.30 -2.56 -15.03
N LEU A 479 2.10 -2.87 -15.53
CA LEU A 479 1.92 -3.28 -16.92
C LEU A 479 2.20 -2.14 -17.90
N ALA A 480 1.87 -0.90 -17.54
CA ALA A 480 2.19 0.27 -18.35
C ALA A 480 3.71 0.50 -18.48
N ILE A 481 4.49 0.11 -17.46
CA ILE A 481 5.97 0.11 -17.53
C ILE A 481 6.44 -1.01 -18.46
N TYR A 482 5.93 -2.23 -18.25
CA TYR A 482 6.30 -3.40 -19.07
C TYR A 482 5.92 -3.25 -20.55
N ASP A 483 4.84 -2.55 -20.88
CA ASP A 483 4.48 -2.19 -22.26
C ASP A 483 5.62 -1.42 -22.95
N LYS A 484 6.12 -0.37 -22.28
CA LYS A 484 7.20 0.45 -22.81
C LYS A 484 8.53 -0.30 -22.85
N GLU A 485 8.80 -1.14 -21.85
CA GLU A 485 9.97 -2.02 -21.88
C GLU A 485 9.93 -3.00 -23.05
N LEU A 486 8.79 -3.68 -23.31
CA LEU A 486 8.67 -4.62 -24.42
C LEU A 486 8.88 -3.93 -25.78
N LEU A 487 8.25 -2.78 -26.00
CA LEU A 487 8.47 -2.00 -27.22
C LEU A 487 9.94 -1.62 -27.40
N GLY A 488 10.62 -1.26 -26.31
CA GLY A 488 12.06 -1.01 -26.32
C GLY A 488 12.87 -2.25 -26.68
N LEU A 489 12.59 -3.39 -26.04
CA LEU A 489 13.31 -4.65 -26.28
C LEU A 489 13.10 -5.19 -27.70
N ILE A 490 11.89 -5.08 -28.26
CA ILE A 490 11.58 -5.46 -29.65
C ILE A 490 12.38 -4.59 -30.61
N ALA A 491 12.29 -3.26 -30.47
CA ALA A 491 13.01 -2.31 -31.31
C ALA A 491 14.53 -2.53 -31.24
N MET A 492 15.05 -2.78 -30.03
CA MET A 492 16.49 -2.97 -29.81
C MET A 492 17.03 -4.25 -30.47
N ASN A 493 16.21 -5.30 -30.55
CA ASN A 493 16.61 -6.55 -31.21
C ASN A 493 16.29 -6.56 -32.72
N GLY A 494 15.60 -5.54 -33.23
CA GLY A 494 15.24 -5.40 -34.63
C GLY A 494 16.36 -4.88 -35.55
N PRO A 495 16.01 -4.55 -36.81
CA PRO A 495 16.91 -3.89 -37.75
C PRO A 495 17.47 -2.59 -37.18
N GLU A 496 18.67 -2.20 -37.60
CA GLU A 496 19.38 -1.02 -37.10
C GLU A 496 18.53 0.26 -37.13
N ALA A 497 17.78 0.47 -38.22
CA ALA A 497 16.86 1.60 -38.38
C ALA A 497 15.80 1.72 -37.27
N THR A 498 15.44 0.61 -36.61
CA THR A 498 14.46 0.60 -35.51
C THR A 498 15.09 0.76 -34.13
N ARG A 499 16.40 0.50 -33.98
CA ARG A 499 17.10 0.53 -32.68
C ARG A 499 17.14 1.92 -32.07
N VAL A 500 17.19 2.96 -32.90
CA VAL A 500 17.13 4.36 -32.46
C VAL A 500 15.85 4.70 -31.68
N VAL A 501 14.76 3.96 -31.93
CA VAL A 501 13.47 4.16 -31.24
C VAL A 501 13.48 3.52 -29.84
N ALA A 502 14.33 2.52 -29.60
CA ALA A 502 14.35 1.76 -28.35
C ALA A 502 14.61 2.65 -27.12
N THR A 503 15.54 3.59 -27.23
CA THR A 503 15.89 4.55 -26.19
C THR A 503 14.69 5.37 -25.73
N GLY A 504 13.89 5.90 -26.67
CA GLY A 504 12.67 6.64 -26.35
C GLY A 504 11.61 5.80 -25.64
N ARG A 505 11.55 4.49 -25.95
CA ARG A 505 10.65 3.55 -25.25
C ARG A 505 11.12 3.28 -23.82
N PHE A 506 12.41 3.04 -23.61
CA PHE A 506 12.96 2.85 -22.26
C PHE A 506 12.88 4.13 -21.42
N LEU A 507 13.05 5.31 -22.03
CA LEU A 507 12.80 6.60 -21.39
C LEU A 507 11.35 6.69 -20.88
N SER A 508 10.38 6.33 -21.73
CA SER A 508 8.97 6.30 -21.33
C SER A 508 8.69 5.27 -20.22
N ALA A 509 9.36 4.11 -20.23
CA ALA A 509 9.26 3.11 -19.16
C ALA A 509 9.79 3.67 -17.83
N ARG A 510 10.95 4.33 -17.87
CA ARG A 510 11.58 5.02 -16.73
C ARG A 510 10.64 6.05 -16.11
N ASP A 511 10.07 6.92 -16.93
CA ASP A 511 9.17 7.99 -16.50
C ASP A 511 7.85 7.47 -15.93
N LYS A 512 7.46 6.23 -16.25
CA LYS A 512 6.31 5.54 -15.64
C LYS A 512 6.64 4.82 -14.34
N GLN A 513 7.91 4.51 -14.09
CA GLN A 513 8.36 3.87 -12.84
C GLN A 513 8.51 4.87 -11.68
N LEU A 514 7.75 5.97 -11.68
CA LEU A 514 7.72 6.90 -10.55
C LEU A 514 7.16 6.15 -9.33
N VAL A 515 7.70 6.43 -8.14
CA VAL A 515 7.66 5.52 -6.98
C VAL A 515 6.60 5.95 -5.93
N PRO A 516 5.30 5.70 -6.14
CA PRO A 516 4.36 5.62 -5.02
C PRO A 516 4.09 4.15 -4.72
N SER A 517 4.51 3.71 -3.54
CA SER A 517 4.45 2.29 -3.18
C SER A 517 3.58 2.00 -1.97
N MET A 518 3.01 2.99 -1.29
CA MET A 518 2.17 2.88 -0.09
C MET A 518 2.85 2.02 1.00
N MET A 519 4.17 2.20 1.17
CA MET A 519 5.01 1.29 1.95
C MET A 519 4.79 -0.18 1.53
N MET A 520 4.78 -0.46 0.24
CA MET A 520 4.82 -1.78 -0.41
C MET A 520 6.06 -1.86 -1.32
N PRO A 521 6.63 -3.03 -1.60
CA PRO A 521 7.72 -3.10 -2.56
C PRO A 521 7.21 -2.79 -3.99
N PRO A 522 8.05 -2.22 -4.87
CA PRO A 522 7.71 -2.04 -6.29
C PRO A 522 7.33 -3.36 -6.97
N TYR A 523 6.40 -3.29 -7.93
CA TYR A 523 6.10 -4.43 -8.79
C TYR A 523 7.25 -4.71 -9.76
N VAL A 524 7.75 -3.65 -10.41
CA VAL A 524 8.91 -3.67 -11.31
C VAL A 524 10.16 -3.41 -10.48
N MET A 525 10.91 -4.47 -10.17
CA MET A 525 12.05 -4.41 -9.23
C MET A 525 13.32 -3.83 -9.83
N ARG A 526 13.52 -4.06 -11.14
CA ARG A 526 14.66 -3.53 -11.89
C ARG A 526 14.45 -2.04 -12.22
N PRO A 527 15.44 -1.15 -11.97
CA PRO A 527 15.41 0.22 -12.46
C PRO A 527 15.37 0.24 -13.99
N MET A 528 14.37 0.91 -14.58
CA MET A 528 14.26 1.05 -16.04
C MET A 528 15.37 1.95 -16.62
N ASP A 529 15.98 2.79 -15.79
CA ASP A 529 17.23 3.49 -16.08
C ASP A 529 18.34 2.51 -16.55
N ASN A 530 18.43 1.33 -15.94
CA ASN A 530 19.41 0.31 -16.34
C ASN A 530 19.11 -0.23 -17.75
N ARG A 531 17.84 -0.33 -18.16
CA ARG A 531 17.48 -0.72 -19.53
C ARG A 531 17.85 0.35 -20.56
N LEU A 532 17.62 1.60 -20.19
CA LEU A 532 18.00 2.75 -21.00
C LEU A 532 19.52 2.78 -21.21
N ALA A 533 20.30 2.58 -20.15
CA ALA A 533 21.76 2.53 -20.21
C ALA A 533 22.29 1.37 -21.07
N GLU A 534 21.73 0.16 -20.92
CA GLU A 534 22.07 -0.98 -21.80
C GLU A 534 21.83 -0.67 -23.28
N ALA A 535 20.74 0.03 -23.60
CA ALA A 535 20.44 0.42 -24.97
C ALA A 535 21.45 1.44 -25.52
N TYR A 536 21.86 2.42 -24.70
CA TYR A 536 22.89 3.39 -25.08
C TYR A 536 24.25 2.74 -25.32
N LEU A 537 24.67 1.79 -24.47
CA LEU A 537 25.92 1.04 -24.69
C LEU A 537 25.91 0.27 -26.00
N GLN A 538 24.81 -0.41 -26.32
CA GLN A 538 24.68 -1.15 -27.58
C GLN A 538 24.65 -0.24 -28.82
N GLN A 539 24.35 1.05 -28.66
CA GLN A 539 24.40 2.07 -29.71
C GLN A 539 25.76 2.80 -29.77
N GLY A 540 26.74 2.38 -28.96
CA GLY A 540 28.04 3.05 -28.90
C GLY A 540 28.01 4.43 -28.24
N LYS A 541 27.06 4.67 -27.32
CA LYS A 541 26.90 5.94 -26.58
C LYS A 541 27.22 5.76 -25.09
N PRO A 542 28.49 5.55 -24.71
CA PRO A 542 28.85 5.26 -23.32
C PRO A 542 28.61 6.43 -22.35
N GLU A 543 28.70 7.68 -22.80
CA GLU A 543 28.39 8.85 -21.95
C GLU A 543 26.90 8.91 -21.56
N ASP A 544 25.99 8.73 -22.54
CA ASP A 544 24.55 8.64 -22.28
C ASP A 544 24.21 7.45 -21.36
N ALA A 545 24.92 6.33 -21.53
CA ALA A 545 24.76 5.17 -20.66
C ALA A 545 25.22 5.45 -19.22
N LEU A 546 26.29 6.23 -19.05
CA LEU A 546 26.78 6.64 -17.75
C LEU A 546 25.73 7.49 -17.02
N ASP A 547 25.18 8.52 -17.68
CA ASP A 547 24.09 9.36 -17.12
C ASP A 547 22.87 8.50 -16.75
N ALA A 548 22.46 7.58 -17.63
CA ALA A 548 21.33 6.70 -17.36
C ALA A 548 21.57 5.81 -16.13
N TYR A 549 22.75 5.18 -16.00
CA TYR A 549 23.06 4.39 -14.80
C TYR A 549 23.17 5.23 -13.53
N GLN A 550 23.69 6.47 -13.62
CA GLN A 550 23.73 7.41 -12.50
C GLN A 550 22.32 7.72 -12.01
N ARG A 551 21.39 8.07 -12.91
CA ARG A 551 19.97 8.27 -12.57
C ARG A 551 19.33 7.02 -11.98
N GLY A 552 19.67 5.84 -12.48
CA GLY A 552 19.25 4.57 -11.89
C GLY A 552 19.72 4.41 -10.45
N ALA A 553 20.99 4.71 -10.19
CA ALA A 553 21.57 4.71 -8.85
C ALA A 553 21.03 5.82 -7.95
N GLU A 554 20.53 6.94 -8.49
CA GLU A 554 19.82 7.94 -7.69
C GLU A 554 18.42 7.48 -7.29
N ARG A 555 17.69 6.81 -8.21
CA ARG A 555 16.32 6.33 -7.98
C ARG A 555 16.25 5.05 -7.15
N PHE A 556 17.29 4.24 -7.23
CA PHE A 556 17.47 3.04 -6.41
C PHE A 556 18.88 3.11 -5.81
N PRO A 557 19.06 3.91 -4.73
CA PRO A 557 20.36 4.13 -4.11
C PRO A 557 21.07 2.82 -3.80
N LYS A 558 22.34 2.72 -4.21
CA LYS A 558 23.21 1.57 -3.98
C LYS A 558 22.70 0.24 -4.59
N ASN A 559 21.76 0.29 -5.55
CA ASN A 559 21.32 -0.91 -6.28
C ASN A 559 22.50 -1.57 -7.01
N LEU A 560 22.69 -2.88 -6.79
CA LEU A 560 23.84 -3.59 -7.32
C LEU A 560 23.91 -3.57 -8.86
N GLU A 561 22.78 -3.74 -9.54
CA GLU A 561 22.73 -3.79 -11.01
C GLU A 561 23.14 -2.44 -11.62
N SER A 562 22.66 -1.32 -11.06
CA SER A 562 23.08 0.03 -11.47
C SER A 562 24.57 0.27 -11.22
N LEU A 563 25.09 -0.15 -10.05
CA LEU A 563 26.52 -0.01 -9.71
C LEU A 563 27.42 -0.85 -10.63
N GLN A 564 27.01 -2.08 -10.96
CA GLN A 564 27.72 -2.92 -11.92
C GLN A 564 27.72 -2.30 -13.32
N GLY A 565 26.58 -1.72 -13.72
CA GLY A 565 26.45 -0.95 -14.95
C GLY A 565 27.41 0.23 -15.02
N LEU A 566 27.45 1.07 -13.98
CA LEU A 566 28.40 2.18 -13.86
C LEU A 566 29.85 1.71 -14.04
N LYS A 567 30.25 0.67 -13.30
CA LYS A 567 31.60 0.12 -13.39
C LYS A 567 31.93 -0.37 -14.80
N ALA A 568 31.00 -1.08 -15.45
CA ALA A 568 31.19 -1.59 -16.80
C ALA A 568 31.31 -0.45 -17.82
N THR A 569 30.49 0.60 -17.70
CA THR A 569 30.53 1.77 -18.59
C THR A 569 31.83 2.57 -18.43
N HIS A 570 32.32 2.79 -17.21
CA HIS A 570 33.63 3.43 -17.01
C HIS A 570 34.76 2.68 -17.70
N ALA A 571 34.79 1.35 -17.58
CA ALA A 571 35.80 0.53 -18.26
C ALA A 571 35.72 0.55 -19.80
N VAL A 572 34.60 0.98 -20.38
CA VAL A 572 34.47 1.24 -21.82
C VAL A 572 35.03 2.62 -22.17
N LEU A 573 34.72 3.64 -21.38
CA LEU A 573 35.21 5.02 -21.56
C LEU A 573 36.74 5.11 -21.44
N ASP A 574 37.31 4.44 -20.43
CA ASP A 574 38.77 4.41 -20.19
C ASP A 574 39.57 3.74 -21.33
N LYS A 575 38.90 2.99 -22.22
CA LYS A 575 39.52 2.35 -23.39
C LYS A 575 39.39 3.17 -24.67
N THR A 576 38.54 4.19 -24.65
CA THR A 576 38.29 5.09 -25.78
C THR A 576 39.07 6.41 -25.67
N GLU A 577 39.60 6.71 -24.49
CA GLU A 577 40.68 7.69 -24.26
C GLU A 577 42.06 7.05 -24.51
#